data_AF-A0A9Q9EJH8-F1
#
_entry.id   AF-A0A9Q9EJH8-F1
#
_cell.length_a   1.000
_cell.length_b   1.000
_cell.length_c   1.000
_cell.angle_alpha   90.00
_cell.angle_beta   90.00
_cell.angle_gamma   90.00
#
_symmetry.space_group_name_H-M   'P 1'
#
loop_
_entity.id
_entity.type
_entity.pdbx_description
1 polymer ?
#
loop_
_entity_poly.entity_id
_entity_poly.type
_entity_poly.pdbx_seq_one_letter_code
_entity_poly.pdbx_strand_id
1 'polypeptide(L)'
;MGVFYEQIPENIYEWILQQKMFWVATAPLSKNGHINVSPKGGEYFGLVDNKTFWYMDLSGSGVETISHLRENGRVTIMLQAFEGSPRIVRLWGCGRILERESPEFNDFIAQHSVKTIPATRSIIIVDTHQVGSSCGYSVPTYEFKGFRQTLNQVFEKRKEKFDKGKTDESMDHYWAYKSAWSIDGLPAMQRGLDAGIRESVEPLVKMIGPHAPPAPFGPKSSNISAQLRYRMARFSTTQINLQTVLLLLLLAFASGLVAATYGPVLNETYRNRVSNVLRL
;
A
#
# COMPACT_ATOMS: atom_id res chain seq x y z
N MET A 1 17.56 29.22 7.86
CA MET A 1 18.17 27.89 7.58
C MET A 1 17.27 26.82 8.19
N GLY A 2 17.08 25.68 7.53
CA GLY A 2 16.31 24.58 8.12
C GLY A 2 17.11 23.88 9.22
N VAL A 3 16.42 23.28 10.18
CA VAL A 3 17.02 22.44 11.24
C VAL A 3 16.51 21.02 11.07
N PHE A 4 17.40 20.04 11.25
CA PHE A 4 17.09 18.63 11.09
C PHE A 4 17.29 17.88 12.40
N TYR A 5 16.45 16.87 12.63
CA TYR A 5 16.45 16.06 13.85
C TYR A 5 16.27 14.59 13.47
N GLU A 6 16.75 13.68 14.33
CA GLU A 6 16.51 12.23 14.21
C GLU A 6 15.16 11.81 14.80
N GLN A 7 14.55 12.67 15.62
CA GLN A 7 13.32 12.45 16.37
C GLN A 7 12.45 13.70 16.29
N ILE A 8 11.15 13.55 16.44
CA ILE A 8 10.19 14.65 16.52
C ILE A 8 10.40 15.36 17.87
N PRO A 9 10.94 16.59 17.90
CA PRO A 9 11.10 17.33 19.14
C PRO A 9 9.73 17.71 19.72
N GLU A 10 9.64 17.88 21.03
CA GLU A 10 8.39 18.14 21.76
C GLU A 10 7.60 19.34 21.19
N ASN A 11 8.28 20.46 20.90
CA ASN A 11 7.66 21.65 20.33
C ASN A 11 7.11 21.47 18.88
N ILE A 12 7.60 20.45 18.16
CA ILE A 12 7.09 20.04 16.86
C ILE A 12 5.98 19.00 17.03
N TYR A 13 6.12 18.09 17.99
CA TYR A 13 5.15 17.05 18.32
C TYR A 13 3.76 17.66 18.56
N GLU A 14 3.67 18.62 19.49
CA GLU A 14 2.41 19.31 19.79
C GLU A 14 1.88 20.09 18.60
N TRP A 15 2.78 20.77 17.87
CA TRP A 15 2.42 21.61 16.73
C TRP A 15 1.84 20.80 15.56
N ILE A 16 2.39 19.61 15.28
CA ILE A 16 1.91 18.73 14.20
C ILE A 16 0.46 18.29 14.47
N LEU A 17 0.13 17.95 15.70
CA LEU A 17 -1.22 17.47 16.08
C LEU A 17 -2.30 18.55 15.94
N GLN A 18 -1.92 19.84 15.91
CA GLN A 18 -2.84 20.95 15.70
C GLN A 18 -3.19 21.16 14.23
N GLN A 19 -2.38 20.63 13.30
CA GLN A 19 -2.55 20.89 11.88
C GLN A 19 -3.78 20.17 11.32
N LYS A 20 -4.53 20.87 10.48
CA LYS A 20 -5.79 20.35 9.88
C LYS A 20 -5.57 19.63 8.55
N MET A 21 -4.39 19.79 7.96
CA MET A 21 -4.04 19.22 6.66
C MET A 21 -2.54 18.94 6.59
N PHE A 22 -2.18 17.88 5.89
CA PHE A 22 -0.80 17.55 5.54
C PHE A 22 -0.72 17.01 4.11
N TRP A 23 0.47 16.99 3.56
CA TRP A 23 0.75 16.49 2.21
C TRP A 23 1.55 15.22 2.31
N VAL A 24 1.14 14.18 1.58
CA VAL A 24 1.87 12.92 1.48
C VAL A 24 2.55 12.84 0.13
N ALA A 25 3.88 12.70 0.13
CA ALA A 25 4.69 12.50 -1.03
C ALA A 25 5.31 11.09 -1.05
N THR A 26 5.22 10.41 -2.19
CA THR A 26 5.80 9.08 -2.42
C THR A 26 6.26 8.96 -3.86
N ALA A 27 7.22 8.08 -4.14
CA ALA A 27 7.70 7.86 -5.49
C ALA A 27 7.98 6.37 -5.74
N PRO A 28 7.66 5.86 -6.93
CA PRO A 28 8.05 4.51 -7.33
C PRO A 28 9.56 4.45 -7.57
N LEU A 29 10.10 3.23 -7.71
CA LEU A 29 11.51 2.99 -8.06
C LEU A 29 11.79 3.28 -9.54
N SER A 30 10.79 3.09 -10.40
CA SER A 30 10.91 3.37 -11.82
C SER A 30 11.16 4.85 -12.09
N LYS A 31 12.18 5.15 -12.88
CA LYS A 31 12.47 6.52 -13.36
C LYS A 31 11.34 7.11 -14.23
N ASN A 32 10.50 6.26 -14.80
CA ASN A 32 9.37 6.65 -15.65
C ASN A 32 8.04 6.69 -14.87
N GLY A 33 8.04 6.26 -13.60
CA GLY A 33 6.84 6.30 -12.78
C GLY A 33 6.56 7.72 -12.25
N HIS A 34 5.33 7.96 -11.83
CA HIS A 34 4.89 9.27 -11.40
C HIS A 34 5.15 9.47 -9.91
N ILE A 35 5.82 10.57 -9.56
CA ILE A 35 5.89 11.03 -8.18
C ILE A 35 4.48 11.44 -7.75
N ASN A 36 3.99 10.86 -6.66
CA ASN A 36 2.68 11.16 -6.11
C ASN A 36 2.80 12.19 -4.99
N VAL A 37 1.93 13.20 -5.02
CA VAL A 37 1.73 14.17 -3.95
C VAL A 37 0.23 14.34 -3.73
N SER A 38 -0.25 14.08 -2.53
CA SER A 38 -1.69 14.17 -2.21
C SER A 38 -1.93 14.86 -0.87
N PRO A 39 -2.85 15.84 -0.80
CA PRO A 39 -3.27 16.40 0.47
C PRO A 39 -4.17 15.42 1.22
N LYS A 40 -4.05 15.43 2.55
CA LYS A 40 -4.88 14.69 3.49
C LYS A 40 -5.34 15.65 4.58
N GLY A 41 -6.57 15.50 5.03
CA GLY A 41 -7.14 16.32 6.09
C GLY A 41 -8.24 15.58 6.84
N GLY A 42 -8.77 16.21 7.88
CA GLY A 42 -9.67 15.58 8.85
C GLY A 42 -8.92 15.11 10.09
N GLU A 43 -9.63 14.44 10.99
CA GLU A 43 -9.11 13.98 12.29
C GLU A 43 -8.44 12.60 12.19
N TYR A 44 -7.67 12.41 11.12
CA TYR A 44 -7.20 11.10 10.66
C TYR A 44 -5.68 10.96 10.73
N PHE A 45 -5.06 11.59 11.73
CA PHE A 45 -3.62 11.62 11.92
C PHE A 45 -3.30 11.52 13.41
N GLY A 46 -2.23 10.80 13.77
CA GLY A 46 -1.76 10.75 15.14
C GLY A 46 -0.29 10.34 15.25
N LEU A 47 0.25 10.52 16.45
CA LEU A 47 1.61 10.13 16.82
C LEU A 47 1.53 8.95 17.78
N VAL A 48 2.31 7.90 17.52
CA VAL A 48 2.47 6.74 18.42
C VAL A 48 3.54 7.06 19.46
N ASP A 49 4.65 7.64 18.99
CA ASP A 49 5.77 8.12 19.80
C ASP A 49 6.51 9.23 19.03
N ASN A 50 7.72 9.59 19.46
CA ASN A 50 8.53 10.65 18.85
C ASN A 50 9.24 10.25 17.54
N LYS A 51 9.05 9.04 17.05
CA LYS A 51 9.55 8.55 15.75
C LYS A 51 8.45 7.95 14.88
N THR A 52 7.31 7.57 15.43
CA THR A 52 6.29 6.86 14.66
C THR A 52 4.99 7.65 14.64
N PHE A 53 4.47 7.88 13.43
CA PHE A 53 3.16 8.49 13.22
C PHE A 53 2.26 7.56 12.41
N TRP A 54 0.96 7.82 12.45
CA TRP A 54 -0.01 7.12 11.63
C TRP A 54 -0.99 8.09 11.00
N TYR A 55 -1.59 7.69 9.89
CA TYR A 55 -2.78 8.35 9.36
C TYR A 55 -3.75 7.34 8.76
N MET A 56 -5.04 7.66 8.84
CA MET A 56 -6.08 6.88 8.17
C MET A 56 -6.05 7.20 6.68
N ASP A 57 -5.83 6.20 5.86
CA ASP A 57 -5.99 6.33 4.42
C ASP A 57 -7.43 5.97 4.05
N LEU A 58 -8.14 6.96 3.51
CA LEU A 58 -9.53 6.83 3.09
C LEU A 58 -9.61 6.43 1.62
N SER A 59 -10.66 5.71 1.29
CA SER A 59 -10.99 5.28 -0.06
C SER A 59 -11.21 6.50 -0.96
N GLY A 60 -10.70 6.39 -2.18
CA GLY A 60 -10.79 7.42 -3.22
C GLY A 60 -10.29 6.86 -4.54
N SER A 61 -10.17 7.72 -5.56
CA SER A 61 -9.70 7.33 -6.89
C SER A 61 -8.19 6.99 -6.95
N GLY A 62 -7.38 7.66 -6.14
CA GLY A 62 -5.93 7.45 -6.06
C GLY A 62 -5.53 6.36 -5.05
N VAL A 63 -4.47 5.62 -5.36
CA VAL A 63 -3.89 4.56 -4.51
C VAL A 63 -2.36 4.46 -4.61
N GLU A 64 -1.74 5.52 -5.12
CA GLU A 64 -0.33 5.60 -5.48
C GLU A 64 0.55 5.42 -4.24
N THR A 65 0.19 6.07 -3.12
CA THR A 65 0.91 5.92 -1.84
C THR A 65 1.02 4.46 -1.40
N ILE A 66 -0.08 3.70 -1.37
CA ILE A 66 -0.05 2.28 -1.00
C ILE A 66 0.85 1.50 -1.97
N SER A 67 0.76 1.79 -3.26
CA SER A 67 1.55 1.09 -4.28
C SER A 67 3.06 1.33 -4.11
N HIS A 68 3.46 2.58 -3.89
CA HIS A 68 4.86 2.95 -3.67
C HIS A 68 5.39 2.42 -2.34
N LEU A 69 4.57 2.43 -1.29
CA LEU A 69 4.93 1.87 0.01
C LEU A 69 5.15 0.35 -0.06
N ARG A 70 4.33 -0.37 -0.82
CA ARG A 70 4.56 -1.81 -1.06
C ARG A 70 5.85 -2.08 -1.82
N GLU A 71 6.16 -1.24 -2.80
CA GLU A 71 7.37 -1.42 -3.62
C GLU A 71 8.64 -1.09 -2.84
N ASN A 72 8.67 0.04 -2.14
CA ASN A 72 9.91 0.57 -1.56
C ASN A 72 9.77 1.25 -0.19
N GLY A 73 8.55 1.37 0.35
CA GLY A 73 8.31 1.89 1.70
C GLY A 73 8.53 3.40 1.87
N ARG A 74 9.15 4.12 0.92
CA ARG A 74 9.56 5.52 1.17
C ARG A 74 8.38 6.47 1.13
N VAL A 75 8.29 7.30 2.16
CA VAL A 75 7.28 8.36 2.25
C VAL A 75 7.86 9.60 2.92
N THR A 76 7.36 10.75 2.47
CA THR A 76 7.55 12.02 3.16
C THR A 76 6.20 12.64 3.41
N ILE A 77 5.95 13.10 4.63
CA ILE A 77 4.83 14.01 4.85
C ILE A 77 5.34 15.42 5.08
N MET A 78 4.56 16.41 4.65
CA MET A 78 4.81 17.82 4.89
C MET A 78 3.58 18.44 5.56
N LEU A 79 3.84 19.19 6.63
CA LEU A 79 2.87 20.05 7.30
C LEU A 79 3.35 21.50 7.19
N GLN A 80 2.42 22.44 7.13
CA GLN A 80 2.74 23.86 7.12
C GLN A 80 1.74 24.68 7.93
N ALA A 81 2.23 25.75 8.53
CA ALA A 81 1.38 26.71 9.22
C ALA A 81 0.57 27.49 8.18
N PHE A 82 -0.75 27.44 8.29
CA PHE A 82 -1.66 28.33 7.57
C PHE A 82 -2.11 29.52 8.42
N GLU A 83 -1.82 29.50 9.72
CA GLU A 83 -2.11 30.55 10.68
C GLU A 83 -0.94 30.68 11.67
N GLY A 84 -0.85 31.83 12.35
CA GLY A 84 0.20 32.09 13.33
C GLY A 84 1.60 32.19 12.72
N SER A 85 2.62 31.74 13.46
CA SER A 85 4.02 31.85 13.04
C SER A 85 4.36 30.92 11.88
N PRO A 86 5.08 31.39 10.85
CA PRO A 86 5.37 30.63 9.64
C PRO A 86 6.29 29.44 9.93
N ARG A 87 5.82 28.24 9.61
CA ARG A 87 6.56 26.99 9.83
C ARG A 87 6.21 25.96 8.76
N ILE A 88 7.21 25.21 8.30
CA ILE A 88 7.06 24.03 7.46
C ILE A 88 7.82 22.90 8.13
N VAL A 89 7.16 21.76 8.35
CA VAL A 89 7.75 20.55 8.90
C VAL A 89 7.65 19.42 7.88
N ARG A 90 8.73 18.67 7.70
CA ARG A 90 8.78 17.45 6.90
C ARG A 90 9.19 16.28 7.77
N LEU A 91 8.49 15.16 7.64
CA LEU A 91 8.87 13.89 8.25
C LEU A 91 9.21 12.92 7.13
N TRP A 92 10.45 12.42 7.10
CA TRP A 92 10.90 11.38 6.18
C TRP A 92 10.94 10.04 6.89
N GLY A 93 10.37 9.02 6.27
CA GLY A 93 10.22 7.72 6.90
C GLY A 93 9.95 6.57 5.94
N CYS A 94 9.80 5.41 6.54
CA CYS A 94 9.36 4.18 5.88
C CYS A 94 7.96 3.83 6.36
N GLY A 95 7.02 3.71 5.42
CA GLY A 95 5.62 3.41 5.70
C GLY A 95 5.28 1.93 5.54
N ARG A 96 4.41 1.44 6.42
CA ARG A 96 3.73 0.14 6.33
C ARG A 96 2.23 0.33 6.30
N ILE A 97 1.54 -0.59 5.62
CA ILE A 97 0.11 -0.53 5.37
C ILE A 97 -0.61 -1.59 6.21
N LEU A 98 -1.60 -1.16 6.97
CA LEU A 98 -2.58 -2.03 7.61
C LEU A 98 -3.89 -1.92 6.83
N GLU A 99 -4.26 -2.94 6.06
CA GLU A 99 -5.50 -2.91 5.28
C GLU A 99 -6.72 -3.18 6.18
N ARG A 100 -7.86 -2.56 5.84
CA ARG A 100 -9.10 -2.68 6.62
C ARG A 100 -9.44 -4.15 6.88
N GLU A 101 -9.76 -4.45 8.15
CA GLU A 101 -10.12 -5.77 8.68
C GLU A 101 -8.99 -6.82 8.64
N SER A 102 -7.74 -6.44 8.35
CA SER A 102 -6.60 -7.31 8.68
C SER A 102 -6.45 -7.45 10.21
N PRO A 103 -5.85 -8.54 10.72
CA PRO A 103 -5.60 -8.68 12.15
C PRO A 103 -4.87 -7.48 12.75
N GLU A 104 -3.80 -7.03 12.09
CA GLU A 104 -2.96 -5.91 12.54
C GLU A 104 -3.73 -4.58 12.53
N PHE A 105 -4.62 -4.38 11.56
CA PHE A 105 -5.50 -3.22 11.52
C PHE A 105 -6.44 -3.20 12.73
N ASN A 106 -7.09 -4.33 13.03
CA ASN A 106 -8.02 -4.43 14.15
C ASN A 106 -7.31 -4.24 15.50
N ASP A 107 -6.12 -4.83 15.65
CA ASP A 107 -5.28 -4.68 16.83
C ASP A 107 -4.89 -3.22 17.05
N PHE A 108 -4.45 -2.53 15.98
CA PHE A 108 -4.08 -1.12 16.06
C PHE A 108 -5.27 -0.23 16.43
N ILE A 109 -6.45 -0.47 15.83
CA ILE A 109 -7.68 0.25 16.16
C ILE A 109 -8.02 0.10 17.64
N ALA A 110 -7.98 -1.12 18.17
CA ALA A 110 -8.28 -1.41 19.57
C ALA A 110 -7.26 -0.76 20.52
N GLN A 111 -5.97 -0.91 20.23
CA GLN A 111 -4.89 -0.39 21.06
C GLN A 111 -4.90 1.15 21.14
N HIS A 112 -5.18 1.82 20.03
CA HIS A 112 -5.10 3.28 19.92
C HIS A 112 -6.48 3.97 19.96
N SER A 113 -7.57 3.22 20.17
CA SER A 113 -8.95 3.74 20.23
C SER A 113 -9.33 4.58 19.00
N VAL A 114 -8.89 4.16 17.82
CA VAL A 114 -9.07 4.89 16.57
C VAL A 114 -10.47 4.62 16.00
N LYS A 115 -11.23 5.68 15.70
CA LYS A 115 -12.56 5.53 15.10
C LYS A 115 -12.47 5.35 13.58
N THR A 116 -13.06 4.29 13.05
CA THR A 116 -13.17 4.07 11.60
C THR A 116 -14.46 4.63 11.03
N ILE A 117 -14.46 4.92 9.72
CA ILE A 117 -15.64 5.34 8.97
C ILE A 117 -15.86 4.41 7.76
N PRO A 118 -17.03 4.47 7.08
CA PRO A 118 -17.26 3.64 5.89
C PRO A 118 -16.19 3.80 4.81
N ALA A 119 -15.60 4.99 4.67
CA ALA A 119 -14.55 5.23 3.69
C ALA A 119 -13.17 4.67 4.06
N THR A 120 -12.90 4.30 5.32
CA THR A 120 -11.59 3.81 5.76
C THR A 120 -11.16 2.60 4.91
N ARG A 121 -9.99 2.68 4.26
CA ARG A 121 -9.39 1.52 3.55
C ARG A 121 -8.16 0.96 4.22
N SER A 122 -7.37 1.80 4.88
CA SER A 122 -6.13 1.38 5.51
C SER A 122 -5.72 2.35 6.62
N ILE A 123 -4.82 1.90 7.49
CA ILE A 123 -3.99 2.77 8.31
C ILE A 123 -2.57 2.68 7.77
N ILE A 124 -1.95 3.83 7.53
CA ILE A 124 -0.55 3.90 7.16
C ILE A 124 0.22 4.30 8.42
N ILE A 125 1.17 3.45 8.82
CA ILE A 125 2.08 3.72 9.94
C ILE A 125 3.44 4.02 9.34
N VAL A 126 4.10 5.06 9.81
CA VAL A 126 5.37 5.52 9.27
C VAL A 126 6.39 5.65 10.39
N ASP A 127 7.50 4.93 10.24
CA ASP A 127 8.67 5.06 11.08
C ASP A 127 9.57 6.16 10.51
N THR A 128 9.65 7.27 11.24
CA THR A 128 10.38 8.49 10.87
C THR A 128 11.85 8.33 11.21
N HIS A 129 12.72 8.54 10.23
CA HIS A 129 14.17 8.56 10.44
C HIS A 129 14.77 9.97 10.36
N GLN A 130 14.01 10.94 9.84
CA GLN A 130 14.46 12.33 9.80
C GLN A 130 13.27 13.29 9.89
N VAL A 131 13.47 14.37 10.64
CA VAL A 131 12.54 15.50 10.77
C VAL A 131 13.26 16.75 10.28
N GLY A 132 12.58 17.57 9.50
CA GLY A 132 13.11 18.84 9.01
C GLY A 132 12.15 19.97 9.29
N SER A 133 12.62 21.01 9.98
CA SER A 133 11.86 22.24 10.22
C SER A 133 12.48 23.38 9.44
N SER A 134 11.66 24.11 8.70
CA SER A 134 12.08 25.29 7.95
C SER A 134 11.06 26.42 8.10
N CYS A 135 11.51 27.66 7.92
CA CYS A 135 10.62 28.81 7.91
C CYS A 135 9.84 28.89 6.60
N GLY A 136 8.58 29.34 6.66
CA GLY A 136 7.69 29.51 5.51
C GLY A 136 7.28 30.96 5.28
N TYR A 137 8.21 31.93 5.30
CA TYR A 137 7.87 33.37 5.25
C TYR A 137 7.02 33.81 4.06
N SER A 138 7.11 33.11 2.92
CA SER A 138 6.29 33.38 1.74
C SER A 138 5.04 32.51 1.62
N VAL A 139 4.81 31.58 2.57
CA VAL A 139 3.61 30.74 2.58
C VAL A 139 2.43 31.61 3.05
N PRO A 140 1.34 31.69 2.26
CA PRO A 140 0.22 32.55 2.61
C PRO A 140 -0.58 31.99 3.78
N THR A 141 -1.22 32.89 4.51
CA THR A 141 -2.16 32.56 5.58
C THR A 141 -3.52 32.18 5.00
N TYR A 142 -4.22 31.23 5.65
CA TYR A 142 -5.60 30.87 5.34
C TYR A 142 -6.42 30.75 6.62
N GLU A 143 -7.72 31.01 6.50
CA GLU A 143 -8.67 30.80 7.59
C GLU A 143 -9.35 29.44 7.44
N PHE A 144 -9.32 28.61 8.49
CA PHE A 144 -10.00 27.32 8.49
C PHE A 144 -11.51 27.48 8.68
N LYS A 145 -12.29 27.08 7.66
CA LYS A 145 -13.76 27.09 7.73
C LYS A 145 -14.38 25.77 8.16
N GLY A 146 -13.67 24.65 7.99
CA GLY A 146 -14.17 23.31 8.31
C GLY A 146 -13.71 22.23 7.33
N PHE A 147 -13.96 20.97 7.68
CA PHE A 147 -13.66 19.81 6.82
C PHE A 147 -14.79 19.53 5.82
N ARG A 148 -14.41 19.14 4.60
CA ARG A 148 -15.36 18.70 3.57
C ARG A 148 -16.00 17.36 3.97
N GLN A 149 -17.32 17.28 3.92
CA GLN A 149 -18.08 16.06 4.25
C GLN A 149 -18.41 15.16 3.06
N THR A 150 -18.14 15.62 1.83
CA THR A 150 -18.55 14.93 0.59
C THR A 150 -18.08 13.48 0.52
N LEU A 151 -16.83 13.22 0.91
CA LEU A 151 -16.28 11.86 0.90
C LEU A 151 -17.04 10.95 1.87
N ASN A 152 -17.24 11.39 3.11
CA ASN A 152 -17.99 10.63 4.11
C ASN A 152 -19.40 10.30 3.60
N GLN A 153 -20.13 11.31 3.11
CA GLN A 153 -21.48 11.15 2.57
C GLN A 153 -21.56 10.17 1.39
N VAL A 154 -20.56 10.17 0.50
CA VAL A 154 -20.51 9.24 -0.64
C VAL A 154 -20.35 7.80 -0.15
N PHE A 155 -19.46 7.55 0.80
CA PHE A 155 -19.21 6.19 1.29
C PHE A 155 -20.27 5.70 2.29
N GLU A 156 -20.92 6.59 3.03
CA GLU A 156 -22.11 6.27 3.84
C GLU A 156 -23.26 5.81 2.94
N LYS A 157 -23.59 6.58 1.90
CA LYS A 157 -24.63 6.17 0.92
C LYS A 157 -24.29 4.87 0.20
N ARG A 158 -23.00 4.63 -0.10
CA ARG A 158 -22.54 3.37 -0.68
C ARG A 158 -22.78 2.20 0.28
N LYS A 159 -22.40 2.36 1.55
CA LYS A 159 -22.66 1.37 2.60
C LYS A 159 -24.16 1.10 2.76
N GLU A 160 -25.00 2.12 2.82
CA GLU A 160 -26.45 1.95 2.93
C GLU A 160 -27.05 1.15 1.77
N LYS A 161 -26.59 1.39 0.54
CA LYS A 161 -27.03 0.62 -0.63
C LYS A 161 -26.58 -0.83 -0.55
N PHE A 162 -25.35 -1.08 -0.12
CA PHE A 162 -24.84 -2.43 0.09
C PHE A 162 -25.65 -3.18 1.16
N ASP A 163 -25.92 -2.53 2.30
CA ASP A 163 -26.73 -3.09 3.38
C ASP A 163 -28.18 -3.40 2.93
N LYS A 164 -28.70 -2.67 1.92
CA LYS A 164 -30.00 -2.93 1.26
C LYS A 164 -29.94 -4.02 0.18
N GLY A 165 -28.81 -4.71 0.03
CA GLY A 165 -28.64 -5.85 -0.87
C GLY A 165 -28.02 -5.54 -2.23
N LYS A 166 -27.55 -4.30 -2.49
CA LYS A 166 -26.80 -3.99 -3.73
C LYS A 166 -25.35 -4.45 -3.60
N THR A 167 -25.08 -5.70 -3.97
CA THR A 167 -23.77 -6.35 -3.75
C THR A 167 -22.62 -5.70 -4.52
N ASP A 168 -22.88 -5.05 -5.66
CA ASP A 168 -21.92 -4.27 -6.46
C ASP A 168 -21.45 -2.98 -5.77
N GLU A 169 -22.19 -2.52 -4.76
CA GLU A 169 -21.81 -1.40 -3.89
C GLU A 169 -20.87 -1.83 -2.75
N SER A 170 -20.43 -3.09 -2.68
CA SER A 170 -19.44 -3.53 -1.69
C SER A 170 -18.13 -2.74 -1.78
N MET A 171 -17.41 -2.66 -0.66
CA MET A 171 -16.09 -2.02 -0.61
C MET A 171 -15.03 -2.86 -1.30
N ASP A 172 -15.12 -4.19 -1.24
CA ASP A 172 -14.24 -5.11 -1.96
C ASP A 172 -14.33 -4.88 -3.48
N HIS A 173 -15.55 -4.78 -4.01
CA HIS A 173 -15.78 -4.45 -5.41
C HIS A 173 -15.24 -3.06 -5.76
N TYR A 174 -15.44 -2.06 -4.88
CA TYR A 174 -14.89 -0.72 -5.07
C TYR A 174 -13.37 -0.73 -5.14
N TRP A 175 -12.70 -1.44 -4.24
CA TRP A 175 -11.25 -1.51 -4.20
C TRP A 175 -10.69 -2.32 -5.36
N ALA A 176 -11.34 -3.41 -5.77
CA ALA A 176 -10.98 -4.13 -6.99
C ALA A 176 -11.03 -3.22 -8.21
N TYR A 177 -12.11 -2.43 -8.33
CA TYR A 177 -12.29 -1.51 -9.44
C TYR A 177 -11.34 -0.30 -9.40
N LYS A 178 -11.18 0.38 -8.26
CA LYS A 178 -10.48 1.68 -8.19
C LYS A 178 -9.12 1.68 -7.47
N SER A 179 -8.90 0.74 -6.56
CA SER A 179 -7.78 0.76 -5.61
C SER A 179 -6.87 -0.48 -5.70
N ALA A 180 -7.04 -1.36 -6.67
CA ALA A 180 -6.18 -2.53 -6.85
C ALA A 180 -4.86 -2.17 -7.56
N TRP A 181 -4.85 -1.11 -8.37
CA TRP A 181 -3.72 -0.71 -9.21
C TRP A 181 -3.49 0.81 -9.18
N SER A 182 -2.24 1.25 -9.15
CA SER A 182 -1.87 2.66 -9.37
C SER A 182 -2.04 3.07 -10.83
N ILE A 183 -1.92 4.37 -11.12
CA ILE A 183 -1.85 4.87 -12.50
C ILE A 183 -0.69 4.24 -13.29
N ASP A 184 0.43 3.97 -12.63
CA ASP A 184 1.63 3.33 -13.22
C ASP A 184 1.52 1.80 -13.34
N GLY A 185 0.38 1.22 -12.95
CA GLY A 185 0.19 -0.21 -13.01
C GLY A 185 0.92 -0.99 -11.93
N LEU A 186 1.25 -0.34 -10.81
CA LEU A 186 1.79 -1.01 -9.64
C LEU A 186 0.66 -1.59 -8.79
N PRO A 187 0.83 -2.78 -8.20
CA PRO A 187 -0.16 -3.37 -7.32
C PRO A 187 -0.31 -2.56 -6.02
N ALA A 188 -1.55 -2.45 -5.57
CA ALA A 188 -1.92 -1.57 -4.48
C ALA A 188 -2.64 -2.32 -3.35
N MET A 189 -3.97 -2.22 -3.22
CA MET A 189 -4.69 -2.95 -2.18
C MET A 189 -4.73 -4.45 -2.47
N GLN A 190 -4.22 -5.25 -1.53
CA GLN A 190 -4.24 -6.70 -1.64
C GLN A 190 -5.67 -7.23 -1.64
N ARG A 191 -6.50 -6.71 -0.75
CA ARG A 191 -7.92 -7.06 -0.71
C ARG A 191 -8.66 -6.72 -2.01
N GLY A 192 -8.28 -5.61 -2.66
CA GLY A 192 -8.80 -5.24 -3.97
C GLY A 192 -8.35 -6.20 -5.08
N LEU A 193 -7.08 -6.63 -5.06
CA LEU A 193 -6.56 -7.64 -6.00
C LEU A 193 -7.29 -8.98 -5.83
N ASP A 194 -7.48 -9.45 -4.59
CA ASP A 194 -8.18 -10.70 -4.31
C ASP A 194 -9.66 -10.65 -4.72
N ALA A 195 -10.35 -9.54 -4.41
CA ALA A 195 -11.73 -9.31 -4.82
C ALA A 195 -11.86 -9.25 -6.35
N GLY A 196 -10.89 -8.64 -7.04
CA GLY A 196 -10.83 -8.62 -8.50
C GLY A 196 -10.92 -10.02 -9.11
N ILE A 197 -10.17 -10.99 -8.58
CA ILE A 197 -10.25 -12.39 -9.01
C ILE A 197 -11.59 -12.99 -8.66
N ARG A 198 -11.95 -12.92 -7.37
CA ARG A 198 -13.11 -13.61 -6.81
C ARG A 198 -14.40 -13.18 -7.49
N GLU A 199 -14.51 -11.90 -7.81
CA GLU A 199 -15.71 -11.28 -8.38
C GLU A 199 -15.56 -10.96 -9.87
N SER A 200 -14.42 -11.31 -10.49
CA SER A 200 -14.11 -11.05 -11.90
C SER A 200 -14.27 -9.56 -12.29
N VAL A 201 -13.78 -8.67 -11.43
CA VAL A 201 -13.84 -7.20 -11.60
C VAL A 201 -12.60 -6.71 -12.33
N GLU A 202 -12.81 -6.02 -13.44
CA GLU A 202 -11.74 -5.36 -14.18
C GLU A 202 -11.39 -4.02 -13.55
N PRO A 203 -10.11 -3.70 -13.32
CA PRO A 203 -9.72 -2.43 -12.75
C PRO A 203 -9.99 -1.27 -13.72
N LEU A 204 -10.30 -0.11 -13.15
CA LEU A 204 -10.53 1.14 -13.87
C LEU A 204 -9.25 1.60 -14.58
N VAL A 205 -9.37 1.95 -15.86
CA VAL A 205 -8.33 2.68 -16.58
C VAL A 205 -8.26 4.11 -16.06
N LYS A 206 -7.13 4.47 -15.42
CA LYS A 206 -6.98 5.75 -14.71
C LYS A 206 -6.51 6.91 -15.59
N MET A 207 -5.75 6.62 -16.64
CA MET A 207 -5.18 7.63 -17.53
C MET A 207 -5.83 7.56 -18.91
N ILE A 208 -6.25 8.71 -19.43
CA ILE A 208 -6.77 8.86 -20.79
C ILE A 208 -5.77 9.69 -21.58
N GLY A 209 -5.40 9.22 -22.77
CA GLY A 209 -4.52 9.92 -23.69
C GLY A 209 -3.37 9.07 -24.22
N PRO A 210 -2.54 9.63 -25.14
CA PRO A 210 -1.48 8.89 -25.82
C PRO A 210 -0.35 8.41 -24.90
N HIS A 211 -0.23 9.02 -23.72
CA HIS A 211 0.75 8.65 -22.70
C HIS A 211 0.17 7.74 -21.61
N ALA A 212 -1.09 7.31 -21.74
CA ALA A 212 -1.65 6.33 -20.83
C ALA A 212 -0.79 5.07 -20.88
N PRO A 213 -0.34 4.54 -19.73
CA PRO A 213 0.36 3.28 -19.74
C PRO A 213 -0.54 2.23 -20.40
N PRO A 214 0.01 1.36 -21.26
CA PRO A 214 -0.78 0.35 -21.95
C PRO A 214 -1.52 -0.45 -20.89
N ALA A 215 -2.86 -0.51 -20.92
CA ALA A 215 -3.65 -1.14 -19.87
C ALA A 215 -3.58 -2.67 -19.95
N PRO A 216 -3.01 -3.38 -18.95
CA PRO A 216 -2.97 -4.83 -18.96
C PRO A 216 -3.14 -5.38 -17.53
N PHE A 217 -4.20 -4.98 -16.83
CA PHE A 217 -4.42 -5.36 -15.44
C PHE A 217 -5.85 -5.86 -15.31
N GLY A 218 -6.01 -6.99 -14.64
CA GLY A 218 -7.33 -7.57 -14.38
C GLY A 218 -7.40 -9.05 -14.74
N PRO A 219 -8.38 -9.77 -14.15
CA PRO A 219 -8.54 -11.20 -14.32
C PRO A 219 -8.94 -11.63 -15.75
N LYS A 220 -9.59 -10.76 -16.55
CA LYS A 220 -10.05 -11.07 -17.92
C LYS A 220 -9.08 -10.65 -19.02
N SER A 221 -7.88 -10.14 -18.67
CA SER A 221 -6.90 -9.77 -19.69
C SER A 221 -6.51 -10.99 -20.53
N SER A 222 -6.60 -10.90 -21.86
CA SER A 222 -6.16 -11.95 -22.80
C SER A 222 -4.64 -12.00 -22.98
N ASN A 223 -3.91 -11.00 -22.46
CA ASN A 223 -2.46 -10.93 -22.57
C ASN A 223 -1.81 -11.79 -21.47
N ILE A 224 -1.06 -12.83 -21.86
CA ILE A 224 -0.41 -13.76 -20.92
C ILE A 224 0.53 -13.01 -19.94
N SER A 225 1.28 -12.01 -20.43
CA SER A 225 2.17 -11.21 -19.58
C SER A 225 1.40 -10.36 -18.55
N ALA A 226 0.18 -9.95 -18.89
CA ALA A 226 -0.72 -9.23 -18.00
C ALA A 226 -1.25 -10.14 -16.90
N GLN A 227 -1.73 -11.32 -17.27
CA GLN A 227 -2.20 -12.33 -16.32
C GLN A 227 -1.07 -12.77 -15.37
N LEU A 228 0.14 -12.96 -15.90
CA LEU A 228 1.30 -13.31 -15.08
C LEU A 228 1.65 -12.18 -14.10
N ARG A 229 1.70 -10.92 -14.56
CA ARG A 229 1.92 -9.75 -13.69
C ARG A 229 0.85 -9.63 -12.61
N TYR A 230 -0.41 -9.81 -12.97
CA TYR A 230 -1.54 -9.77 -12.05
C TYR A 230 -1.45 -10.88 -10.98
N ARG A 231 -1.08 -12.11 -11.38
CA ARG A 231 -0.84 -13.22 -10.44
C ARG A 231 0.39 -12.99 -9.57
N MET A 232 1.50 -12.51 -10.13
CA MET A 232 2.74 -12.21 -9.38
C MET A 232 2.53 -11.09 -8.38
N ALA A 233 1.76 -10.06 -8.74
CA ALA A 233 1.39 -8.97 -7.84
C ALA A 233 0.76 -9.51 -6.55
N ARG A 234 -0.18 -10.45 -6.65
CA ARG A 234 -0.82 -11.11 -5.50
C ARG A 234 0.19 -11.84 -4.60
N PHE A 235 1.15 -12.54 -5.20
CA PHE A 235 2.17 -13.27 -4.44
C PHE A 235 3.17 -12.34 -3.76
N SER A 236 3.62 -11.29 -4.46
CA SER A 236 4.61 -10.33 -3.97
C SER A 236 4.10 -9.49 -2.79
N THR A 237 2.79 -9.36 -2.64
CA THR A 237 2.13 -8.59 -1.57
C THR A 237 1.61 -9.47 -0.44
N THR A 238 1.58 -10.80 -0.62
CA THR A 238 1.31 -11.73 0.46
C THR A 238 2.50 -11.70 1.41
N GLN A 239 2.31 -11.27 2.65
CA GLN A 239 3.34 -11.41 3.67
C GLN A 239 3.60 -12.90 3.89
N ILE A 240 4.66 -13.43 3.28
CA ILE A 240 5.09 -14.80 3.53
C ILE A 240 5.66 -14.81 4.95
N ASN A 241 4.93 -15.43 5.89
CA ASN A 241 5.39 -15.60 7.26
C ASN A 241 6.75 -16.33 7.26
N LEU A 242 7.67 -15.91 8.14
CA LEU A 242 8.97 -16.53 8.36
C LEU A 242 8.86 -18.07 8.50
N GLN A 243 7.81 -18.57 9.14
CA GLN A 243 7.55 -20.01 9.26
C GLN A 243 7.38 -20.70 7.90
N THR A 244 6.66 -20.07 6.98
CA THR A 244 6.46 -20.58 5.62
C THR A 244 7.77 -20.57 4.83
N VAL A 245 8.59 -19.52 4.98
CA VAL A 245 9.92 -19.45 4.35
C VAL A 245 10.83 -20.56 4.89
N LEU A 246 10.86 -20.74 6.21
CA LEU A 246 11.65 -21.79 6.85
C LEU A 246 11.19 -23.19 6.42
N LEU A 247 9.88 -23.42 6.30
CA LEU A 247 9.33 -24.68 5.80
C LEU A 247 9.75 -24.95 4.36
N LEU A 248 9.66 -23.94 3.48
CA LEU A 248 10.09 -24.08 2.09
C LEU A 248 11.59 -24.36 1.98
N LEU A 249 12.43 -23.69 2.78
CA LEU A 249 13.86 -23.96 2.85
C LEU A 249 14.15 -25.39 3.34
N LEU A 250 13.44 -25.86 4.36
CA LEU A 250 13.54 -27.24 4.85
C LEU A 250 13.14 -28.27 3.78
N LEU A 251 12.04 -28.04 3.05
CA LEU A 251 11.59 -28.90 1.97
C LEU A 251 12.56 -28.91 0.78
N ALA A 252 13.10 -27.75 0.42
CA ALA A 252 14.12 -27.64 -0.63
C ALA A 252 15.42 -28.36 -0.21
N PHE A 253 15.84 -28.21 1.04
CA PHE A 253 17.01 -28.92 1.58
C PHE A 253 16.80 -30.43 1.61
N ALA A 254 15.66 -30.90 2.12
CA ALA A 254 15.33 -32.32 2.16
C ALA A 254 15.22 -32.94 0.76
N SER A 255 14.59 -32.25 -0.19
CA SER A 255 14.52 -32.71 -1.59
C SER A 255 15.90 -32.73 -2.25
N GLY A 256 16.76 -31.75 -1.97
CA GLY A 256 18.17 -31.76 -2.36
C GLY A 256 18.95 -32.95 -1.78
N LEU A 257 18.72 -33.30 -0.51
CA LEU A 257 19.34 -34.46 0.13
C LEU A 257 18.92 -35.78 -0.52
N VAL A 258 17.62 -35.93 -0.80
CA VAL A 258 17.07 -37.10 -1.49
C VAL A 258 17.64 -37.21 -2.90
N ALA A 259 17.70 -36.11 -3.64
CA ALA A 259 18.27 -36.09 -4.98
C ALA A 259 19.77 -36.43 -4.97
N ALA A 260 20.54 -35.95 -3.99
CA ALA A 260 21.97 -36.25 -3.87
C ALA A 260 22.23 -37.72 -3.48
N THR A 261 21.42 -38.28 -2.59
CA THR A 261 21.59 -39.66 -2.10
C THR A 261 21.09 -40.70 -3.07
N TYR A 262 19.93 -40.49 -3.69
CA TYR A 262 19.29 -41.46 -4.58
C TYR A 262 19.45 -41.15 -6.07
N GLY A 263 19.86 -39.93 -6.42
CA GLY A 263 20.12 -39.53 -7.81
C GLY A 263 21.13 -40.44 -8.52
N PRO A 264 22.28 -40.79 -7.90
CA PRO A 264 23.24 -41.70 -8.50
C PRO A 264 22.65 -43.10 -8.79
N VAL A 265 21.89 -43.66 -7.85
CA VAL A 265 21.25 -44.98 -7.97
C VAL A 265 20.20 -45.00 -9.08
N LEU A 266 19.38 -43.94 -9.17
CA LEU A 266 18.38 -43.80 -10.22
C LEU A 266 19.04 -43.63 -11.60
N ASN A 267 20.13 -42.88 -11.69
CA ASN A 267 20.86 -42.65 -12.93
C ASN A 267 21.58 -43.91 -13.44
N GLU A 268 22.12 -44.72 -12.52
CA GLU A 268 22.75 -46.01 -12.83
C GLU A 268 21.71 -47.04 -13.29
N THR A 269 20.55 -47.09 -12.63
CA THR A 269 19.41 -47.92 -13.06
C THR A 269 18.90 -47.53 -14.45
N TYR A 270 18.85 -46.22 -14.74
CA TYR A 270 18.42 -45.71 -16.04
C TYR A 270 19.44 -46.02 -17.14
N ARG A 271 20.75 -45.83 -16.89
CA ARG A 271 21.83 -46.21 -17.82
C ARG A 271 21.82 -47.70 -18.14
N ASN A 272 21.63 -48.56 -17.13
CA ASN A 272 21.55 -50.00 -17.33
C ASN A 272 20.34 -50.39 -18.18
N ARG A 273 19.18 -49.76 -17.96
CA ARG A 273 17.97 -49.95 -18.79
C ARG A 273 18.19 -49.52 -20.25
N VAL A 274 18.79 -48.36 -20.48
CA VAL A 274 19.06 -47.85 -21.84
C VAL A 274 20.10 -48.71 -22.55
N SER A 275 21.14 -49.18 -21.85
CA SER A 275 22.15 -50.07 -22.42
C SER A 275 21.60 -51.44 -22.86
N ASN A 276 20.59 -51.95 -22.15
CA ASN A 276 19.91 -53.20 -22.50
C ASN A 276 18.95 -53.03 -23.69
N VAL A 277 18.41 -51.83 -23.92
CA VAL A 277 17.56 -51.53 -25.09
C VAL A 277 18.40 -51.30 -26.36
N LEU A 278 19.62 -50.78 -26.23
CA LEU A 278 20.55 -50.54 -27.35
C LEU A 278 21.40 -51.76 -27.75
N ARG A 279 21.24 -52.91 -27.08
CA ARG A 279 21.91 -54.20 -27.38
C ARG A 279 21.03 -55.17 -28.20
N LEU A 280 19.91 -54.69 -28.75
CA LEU A 280 19.06 -55.37 -29.74
C LEU A 280 19.22 -54.69 -31.10
#